data_AF-A0A964LQC8-F1
#
_entry.id   AF-A0A964LQC8-F1
#
_cell.length_a   1.000
_cell.length_b   1.000
_cell.length_c   1.000
_cell.angle_alpha   90.00
_cell.angle_beta   90.00
_cell.angle_gamma   90.00
#
_symmetry.space_group_name_H-M   'P 1'
#
loop_
_entity.id
_entity.type
_entity.pdbx_description
1 polymer ?
#
loop_
_entity_poly.entity_id
_entity_poly.type
_entity_poly.pdbx_seq_one_letter_code
_entity_poly.pdbx_strand_id
1 'polypeptide(L)'
;MNILHRANHKSVLPALLLAFFVLALPPLASAQAAPPASPPADWGPISMDLAEIEYPYPVSYLDFRVYNQDARIAYMDVAPVG
;
A
#
# COMPACT_ATOMS: atom_id res chain seq x y z
N MET A 1 7.73 52.12 7.97
CA MET A 1 7.27 52.40 6.59
C MET A 1 6.37 51.22 6.18
N ASN A 2 5.07 51.31 6.46
CA ASN A 2 4.13 50.21 6.22
C ASN A 2 3.74 50.16 4.75
N ILE A 3 4.17 49.12 4.05
CA ILE A 3 3.93 48.94 2.62
C ILE A 3 2.50 48.41 2.47
N LEU A 4 1.58 49.30 2.08
CA LEU A 4 0.24 48.96 1.61
C LEU A 4 0.34 48.12 0.33
N HIS A 5 0.42 46.79 0.44
CA HIS A 5 0.17 45.92 -0.70
C HIS A 5 -1.34 45.72 -0.83
N ARG A 6 -2.02 46.74 -1.35
CA ARG A 6 -3.43 46.65 -1.75
C ARG A 6 -3.52 45.68 -2.91
N ALA A 7 -3.76 44.40 -2.63
CA ALA A 7 -4.06 43.41 -3.65
C ALA A 7 -5.26 43.90 -4.48
N ASN A 8 -5.06 44.02 -5.80
CA ASN A 8 -6.11 44.46 -6.72
C ASN A 8 -7.15 43.33 -6.85
N HIS A 9 -8.34 43.52 -6.26
CA HIS A 9 -9.47 42.58 -6.31
C HIS A 9 -9.74 42.01 -7.72
N LYS A 10 -9.49 42.82 -8.77
CA LYS A 10 -9.69 42.42 -10.18
C LYS A 10 -8.69 41.36 -10.66
N SER A 11 -7.48 41.33 -10.09
CA SER A 11 -6.41 40.39 -10.44
C SER A 11 -6.46 39.10 -9.63
N VAL A 12 -7.08 39.15 -8.44
CA VAL A 12 -7.19 37.99 -7.52
C VAL A 12 -8.36 37.08 -7.91
N LEU A 13 -9.46 37.63 -8.43
CA LEU A 13 -10.63 36.88 -8.86
C LEU A 13 -10.31 35.76 -9.88
N PRO A 14 -9.60 36.03 -11.00
CA PRO A 14 -9.29 34.98 -11.98
C PRO A 14 -8.33 33.93 -11.42
N ALA A 15 -7.39 34.32 -10.56
CA ALA A 15 -6.48 33.38 -9.91
C ALA A 15 -7.23 32.46 -8.92
N LEU A 16 -8.19 33.01 -8.18
CA LEU A 16 -9.05 32.24 -7.28
C LEU A 16 -9.94 31.26 -8.05
N LEU A 17 -10.53 31.70 -9.17
CA LEU A 17 -11.34 30.86 -10.04
C LEU A 17 -10.52 29.71 -10.66
N LEU A 18 -9.30 29.98 -11.09
CA LEU A 18 -8.41 28.96 -11.62
C LEU A 18 -7.98 27.95 -10.54
N ALA A 19 -7.62 28.43 -9.34
CA ALA A 19 -7.30 27.57 -8.22
C ALA A 19 -8.50 26.68 -7.83
N PHE A 20 -9.71 27.25 -7.81
CA PHE A 20 -10.93 26.51 -7.55
C PHE A 20 -11.21 25.47 -8.64
N PHE A 21 -10.99 25.81 -9.91
CA PHE A 21 -11.14 24.88 -11.03
C PHE A 21 -10.16 23.71 -10.93
N VAL A 22 -8.89 23.97 -10.60
CA VAL A 22 -7.87 22.91 -10.41
C VAL A 22 -8.22 22.01 -9.23
N LEU A 23 -8.71 22.56 -8.12
CA LEU A 23 -9.12 21.80 -6.94
C LEU A 23 -10.43 21.02 -7.14
N ALA A 24 -11.28 21.45 -8.07
CA ALA A 24 -12.54 20.77 -8.41
C ALA A 24 -12.35 19.57 -9.37
N LEU A 25 -11.17 19.43 -9.99
CA LEU A 25 -10.86 18.26 -10.79
C LEU A 25 -10.64 17.07 -9.85
N PRO A 26 -11.40 15.96 -10.00
CA PRO A 26 -11.13 14.76 -9.24
C PRO A 26 -9.71 14.27 -9.60
N PRO A 27 -8.88 13.88 -8.61
CA PRO A 27 -7.59 13.30 -8.93
C PRO A 27 -7.81 12.10 -9.84
N LEU A 28 -7.05 12.01 -10.94
CA LEU A 28 -6.88 10.78 -11.70
C LEU A 28 -6.03 9.83 -10.84
N ALA A 29 -6.58 9.41 -9.70
CA ALA A 29 -6.01 8.37 -8.88
C ALA A 29 -6.25 7.06 -9.63
N SER A 30 -5.19 6.45 -10.14
CA SER A 30 -5.21 5.05 -10.52
C SER A 30 -5.41 4.22 -9.25
N ALA A 31 -6.66 3.88 -8.96
CA ALA A 31 -6.94 2.84 -7.98
C ALA A 31 -6.32 1.52 -8.48
N GLN A 32 -5.84 0.69 -7.55
CA GLN A 32 -5.51 -0.68 -7.89
C GLN A 32 -6.73 -1.34 -8.53
N ALA A 33 -6.52 -2.09 -9.61
CA ALA A 33 -7.61 -2.82 -10.24
C ALA A 33 -8.31 -3.71 -9.21
N ALA A 34 -9.63 -3.82 -9.31
CA ALA A 34 -10.37 -4.76 -8.48
C ALA A 34 -9.76 -6.17 -8.67
N PRO A 35 -9.63 -6.96 -7.59
CA PRO A 35 -9.17 -8.33 -7.72
C PRO A 35 -10.13 -9.12 -8.64
N PRO A 36 -9.63 -10.15 -9.34
CA PRO A 36 -10.47 -11.01 -10.16
C PRO A 36 -11.59 -11.65 -9.32
N ALA A 37 -12.74 -11.91 -9.94
CA ALA A 37 -13.91 -12.47 -9.26
C ALA A 37 -13.71 -13.91 -8.75
N SER A 38 -12.71 -14.62 -9.30
CA SER A 38 -12.36 -15.97 -8.94
C SER A 38 -10.83 -16.13 -8.93
N PRO A 39 -10.30 -17.10 -8.16
CA PRO A 39 -8.90 -17.48 -8.28
C PRO A 39 -8.60 -18.04 -9.69
N PRO A 40 -7.32 -18.06 -10.09
CA PRO A 40 -6.87 -18.75 -11.29
C PRO A 40 -7.31 -20.23 -11.32
N ALA A 41 -7.64 -20.74 -12.50
CA ALA A 41 -8.18 -22.10 -12.67
C ALA A 41 -7.16 -23.22 -12.36
N ASP A 42 -5.87 -22.89 -12.40
CA ASP A 42 -4.74 -23.77 -12.12
C ASP A 42 -4.39 -23.84 -10.62
N TRP A 43 -5.07 -23.06 -9.76
CA TRP A 43 -4.88 -23.16 -8.32
C TRP A 43 -5.54 -24.43 -7.78
N GLY A 44 -4.71 -25.31 -7.22
CA GLY A 44 -5.17 -26.46 -6.44
C GLY A 44 -5.56 -26.09 -5.01
N PRO A 45 -6.02 -27.06 -4.20
CA PRO A 45 -6.12 -26.91 -2.76
C PRO A 45 -4.77 -26.50 -2.17
N ILE A 46 -4.78 -25.61 -1.18
CA ILE A 46 -3.59 -25.18 -0.45
C ILE A 46 -3.81 -25.35 1.05
N SER A 47 -2.77 -25.80 1.73
CA SER A 47 -2.75 -25.92 3.18
C SER A 47 -2.70 -24.54 3.85
N MET A 48 -3.17 -24.47 5.09
CA MET A 48 -3.13 -23.23 5.88
C MET A 48 -1.70 -22.80 6.21
N ASP A 49 -0.78 -23.75 6.32
CA ASP A 49 0.65 -23.54 6.57
C ASP A 49 1.48 -23.40 5.29
N LEU A 50 0.83 -23.41 4.11
CA LEU A 50 1.47 -23.26 2.80
C LEU A 50 2.57 -24.31 2.55
N ALA A 51 2.38 -25.53 3.06
CA ALA A 51 3.32 -26.65 2.92
C ALA A 51 3.63 -27.00 1.46
N GLU A 52 2.77 -26.60 0.51
CA GLU A 52 2.96 -26.82 -0.93
C GLU A 52 3.94 -25.83 -1.57
N ILE A 53 4.30 -24.74 -0.89
CA ILE A 53 5.16 -23.70 -1.43
C ILE A 53 6.58 -23.85 -0.87
N GLU A 54 7.53 -24.16 -1.75
CA GLU A 54 8.94 -24.29 -1.37
C GLU A 54 9.56 -22.90 -1.11
N TYR A 55 10.25 -22.78 0.02
CA TYR A 55 10.96 -21.55 0.38
C TYR A 55 12.27 -21.42 -0.40
N PRO A 56 12.67 -20.20 -0.80
CA PRO A 56 13.88 -19.99 -1.61
C PRO A 56 15.19 -20.14 -0.82
N TYR A 57 15.14 -20.20 0.51
CA TYR A 57 16.30 -20.30 1.40
C TYR A 57 16.05 -21.33 2.52
N PRO A 58 17.11 -21.77 3.23
CA PRO A 58 16.95 -22.69 4.35
C PRO A 58 15.95 -22.18 5.39
N VAL A 59 14.99 -23.03 5.74
CA VAL A 59 13.93 -22.73 6.70
C VAL A 59 14.36 -23.15 8.10
N SER A 60 14.15 -22.27 9.06
CA SER A 60 14.22 -22.55 10.49
C SER A 60 12.83 -22.34 11.12
N TYR A 61 12.61 -22.94 12.29
CA TYR A 61 11.32 -22.86 12.98
C TYR A 61 11.47 -22.26 14.36
N LEU A 62 10.57 -21.34 14.70
CA LEU A 62 10.41 -20.79 16.04
C LEU A 62 9.11 -21.30 16.64
N ASP A 63 9.21 -22.09 17.70
CA ASP A 63 8.09 -22.55 18.51
C ASP A 63 7.85 -21.61 19.68
N PHE A 64 6.61 -21.18 19.89
CA PHE A 64 6.24 -20.28 20.99
C PHE A 64 4.76 -20.45 21.39
N ARG A 65 4.40 -19.89 22.54
CA ARG A 65 3.03 -19.93 23.07
C ARG A 65 2.45 -18.53 23.15
N VAL A 66 1.29 -18.32 22.54
CA VAL A 66 0.58 -17.02 22.52
C VAL A 66 -0.91 -17.25 22.75
N TYR A 67 -1.52 -16.45 23.62
CA TYR A 67 -2.95 -16.62 23.99
C TYR A 67 -3.32 -18.05 24.41
N ASN A 68 -2.42 -18.72 25.13
CA ASN A 68 -2.56 -20.12 25.54
C ASN A 68 -2.55 -21.16 24.38
N GLN A 69 -2.26 -20.73 23.16
CA GLN A 69 -2.13 -21.58 21.98
C GLN A 69 -0.66 -21.82 21.64
N ASP A 70 -0.33 -23.04 21.23
CA ASP A 70 0.98 -23.38 20.67
C ASP A 70 1.03 -22.92 19.21
N ALA A 71 2.07 -22.16 18.86
CA ALA A 71 2.28 -21.59 17.55
C ALA A 71 3.70 -21.88 17.05
N ARG A 72 3.85 -21.94 15.73
CA ARG A 72 5.11 -22.15 15.03
C ARG A 72 5.22 -21.16 13.88
N ILE A 73 6.38 -20.51 13.76
CA ILE A 73 6.72 -19.66 12.61
C ILE A 73 7.88 -20.27 11.85
N ALA A 74 7.73 -20.45 10.54
CA ALA A 74 8.82 -20.70 9.60
C ALA A 74 9.51 -19.38 9.25
N TYR A 75 10.85 -19.33 9.31
CA TYR A 75 11.64 -18.14 8.98
C TYR A 75 12.92 -18.50 8.20
N MET A 76 13.42 -17.55 7.43
CA MET A 76 14.67 -17.64 6.68
C MET A 76 15.62 -16.54 7.18
N ASP A 77 16.76 -16.92 7.74
CA ASP A 77 17.80 -15.99 8.17
C ASP A 77 18.88 -15.90 7.08
N VAL A 78 18.79 -14.85 6.26
CA VAL A 78 19.59 -14.69 5.05
C VAL A 78 20.38 -13.38 5.13
N ALA A 79 21.70 -13.49 5.07
CA ALA A 79 22.57 -12.31 5.06
C ALA A 79 22.32 -11.46 3.79
N PRO A 80 22.42 -10.12 3.89
CA PRO A 80 22.26 -9.25 2.73
C PRO A 80 23.38 -9.47 1.71
N VAL A 81 23.07 -9.29 0.43
CA VAL A 81 24.05 -9.25 -0.67
C VAL A 81 24.30 -7.79 -1.04
N GLY A 82 25.45 -7.24 -0.66
CA GLY A 82 25.81 -5.84 -0.89
C GLY A 82 27.13 -5.43 -0.24
#